data_AF-A0A967D0V5-F1
#
_entry.id   AF-A0A967D0V5-F1
#
_cell.length_a   1.000
_cell.length_b   1.000
_cell.length_c   1.000
_cell.angle_alpha   90.00
_cell.angle_beta   90.00
_cell.angle_gamma   90.00
#
_symmetry.space_group_name_H-M   'P 1'
#
loop_
_entity.id
_entity.type
_entity.pdbx_description
1 polymer ?
#
loop_
_entity_poly.entity_id
_entity_poly.type
_entity_poly.pdbx_seq_one_letter_code
_entity_poly.pdbx_strand_id
1 'polypeptide(L)'
;ARQLLRVFRLRQRNRRDSGLTKAGAGLAAEPVAVAAPAVIGAGIMGAGIVARHLRSGFTTTLVDIDAEALARTVPEILDEAAWDRERGAADPARSHALAGRLLPATSLAAAAAADLVIESVIERTDLKRRVLAEIEATVPASTIICTNTSTNPIATLAEPLTDPSRFCGMHFFNPVRRMMLVEVVRGPATSDATVATVVAHAKRLGKCPVVVQDSPGFLVNRVLSPYLHEAVELLREGIDPARIDKLSRRFGMPLGPLELYDMVGLDTAFYAGVVMASAFGDRIDASPLIPALVKAGRLGRKTGRGFYRYRGVGPDARLETVDDALVKTLEPYRLPERSATDAELTDRLFLPMLLEGLRLLEERVVRDGRDIDLAVIYALGFPAFRGGLLAWGNSLGAAEILRRVERFADLGPRMIPPGSLIDHARSGRPLAQPA
;
A
#
# COMPACT_ATOMS: atom_id res chain seq x y z
N ALA A 1 -19.98 7.91 -16.52
CA ALA A 1 -20.90 6.78 -16.24
C ALA A 1 -20.24 5.39 -16.43
N ARG A 2 -19.77 5.03 -17.63
CA ARG A 2 -19.22 3.69 -17.93
C ARG A 2 -18.14 3.20 -16.94
N GLN A 3 -17.17 4.05 -16.61
CA GLN A 3 -16.09 3.68 -15.70
C GLN A 3 -16.55 3.50 -14.25
N LEU A 4 -17.51 4.29 -13.78
CA LEU A 4 -18.07 4.10 -12.43
C LEU A 4 -18.83 2.77 -12.31
N LEU A 5 -19.58 2.37 -13.34
CA LEU A 5 -20.18 1.04 -13.43
C LEU A 5 -19.12 -0.07 -13.44
N ARG A 6 -17.98 0.16 -14.09
CA ARG A 6 -16.84 -0.76 -14.05
C ARG A 6 -16.31 -0.91 -12.63
N VAL A 7 -16.08 0.18 -11.89
CA VAL A 7 -15.60 0.13 -10.50
C VAL A 7 -16.58 -0.61 -9.59
N PHE A 8 -17.89 -0.42 -9.80
CA PHE A 8 -18.91 -1.22 -9.11
C PHE A 8 -18.75 -2.72 -9.41
N ARG A 9 -18.60 -3.10 -10.68
CA ARG A 9 -18.39 -4.49 -11.10
C ARG A 9 -17.07 -5.08 -10.57
N LEU A 10 -16.00 -4.29 -10.47
CA LEU A 10 -14.74 -4.70 -9.83
C LEU A 10 -14.98 -5.11 -8.38
N ARG A 11 -15.72 -4.30 -7.63
CA ARG A 11 -16.06 -4.60 -6.23
C ARG A 11 -16.93 -5.86 -6.11
N GLN A 12 -17.89 -6.06 -7.02
CA GLN A 12 -18.71 -7.28 -7.03
C GLN A 12 -17.89 -8.53 -7.38
N ARG A 13 -16.96 -8.44 -8.33
CA ARG A 13 -16.00 -9.52 -8.62
C ARG A 13 -15.18 -9.85 -7.38
N ASN A 14 -14.58 -8.84 -6.76
CA ASN A 14 -13.72 -9.00 -5.58
C ASN A 14 -14.44 -9.69 -4.41
N ARG A 15 -15.72 -9.35 -4.17
CA ARG A 15 -16.54 -10.03 -3.14
C ARG A 15 -16.63 -11.53 -3.36
N ARG A 16 -16.68 -11.99 -4.62
CA ARG A 16 -16.81 -13.42 -4.99
C ARG A 16 -15.48 -14.13 -5.23
N ASP A 17 -14.39 -13.40 -5.40
CA ASP A 17 -13.07 -13.96 -5.73
C ASP A 17 -12.42 -14.60 -4.50
N SER A 18 -12.14 -15.90 -4.53
CA SER A 18 -11.49 -16.62 -3.42
C SER A 18 -10.00 -16.28 -3.28
N GLY A 19 -9.42 -15.53 -4.21
CA GLY A 19 -7.99 -15.26 -4.25
C GLY A 19 -7.17 -16.35 -4.95
N LEU A 20 -7.82 -17.48 -5.28
CA LEU A 20 -7.19 -18.63 -5.93
C LEU A 20 -7.59 -18.74 -7.39
N THR A 21 -6.66 -19.20 -8.23
CA THR A 21 -6.98 -19.53 -9.64
C THR A 21 -7.80 -20.82 -9.65
N LYS A 22 -8.91 -20.87 -10.40
CA LYS A 22 -9.70 -22.09 -10.54
C LYS A 22 -8.89 -23.15 -11.29
N ALA A 23 -8.35 -24.15 -10.59
CA ALA A 23 -7.69 -25.29 -11.21
C ALA A 23 -8.75 -26.34 -11.60
N GLY A 24 -9.28 -26.26 -12.82
CA GLY A 24 -10.25 -27.24 -13.34
C GLY A 24 -11.48 -27.43 -12.44
N ALA A 25 -12.13 -28.60 -12.54
CA ALA A 25 -13.30 -28.98 -11.73
C ALA A 25 -12.97 -29.34 -10.27
N GLY A 26 -11.80 -28.96 -9.76
CA GLY A 26 -11.41 -29.14 -8.36
C GLY A 26 -11.94 -27.99 -7.49
N LEU A 27 -12.49 -28.34 -6.33
CA LEU A 27 -12.91 -27.36 -5.32
C LEU A 27 -11.70 -26.49 -4.92
N ALA A 28 -11.87 -25.16 -4.95
CA ALA A 28 -10.89 -24.25 -4.37
C ALA A 28 -10.67 -24.62 -2.89
N ALA A 29 -9.45 -24.47 -2.37
CA ALA A 29 -9.18 -24.73 -0.95
C ALA A 29 -10.19 -23.98 -0.07
N GLU A 30 -10.93 -24.72 0.77
CA GLU A 30 -11.95 -24.14 1.63
C GLU A 30 -11.30 -23.33 2.76
N PRO A 31 -11.72 -22.07 2.98
CA PRO A 31 -11.15 -21.24 4.03
C PRO A 31 -11.51 -21.77 5.42
N VAL A 32 -10.57 -21.69 6.35
CA VAL A 32 -10.81 -22.00 7.77
C VAL A 32 -11.50 -20.82 8.45
N ALA A 33 -12.42 -21.08 9.37
CA ALA A 33 -13.09 -20.03 10.11
C ALA A 33 -12.16 -19.38 11.15
N VAL A 34 -11.98 -18.06 11.08
CA VAL A 34 -11.27 -17.27 12.10
C VAL A 34 -12.29 -16.74 13.11
N ALA A 35 -12.14 -17.05 14.39
CA ALA A 35 -13.01 -16.55 15.46
C ALA A 35 -12.25 -15.62 16.43
N ALA A 36 -11.00 -15.98 16.77
CA ALA A 36 -10.14 -15.26 17.69
C ALA A 36 -8.84 -14.79 17.02
N PRO A 37 -8.87 -13.64 16.30
CA PRO A 37 -7.65 -13.02 15.77
C PRO A 37 -6.82 -12.37 16.88
N ALA A 38 -5.50 -12.37 16.73
CA ALA A 38 -4.57 -11.63 17.57
C ALA A 38 -3.70 -10.68 16.73
N VAL A 39 -3.30 -9.55 17.30
CA VAL A 39 -2.42 -8.55 16.67
C VAL A 39 -1.23 -8.30 17.58
N ILE A 40 -0.02 -8.36 17.03
CA ILE A 40 1.24 -8.17 17.77
C ILE A 40 1.84 -6.81 17.37
N GLY A 41 1.92 -5.90 18.32
CA GLY A 41 2.31 -4.50 18.17
C GLY A 41 1.12 -3.55 18.28
N ALA A 42 1.15 -2.64 19.26
CA ALA A 42 0.12 -1.63 19.53
C ALA A 42 0.43 -0.25 18.92
N GLY A 43 1.34 -0.21 17.94
CA GLY A 43 1.57 1.00 17.15
C GLY A 43 0.36 1.40 16.30
N ILE A 44 0.50 2.48 15.53
CA ILE A 44 -0.58 3.10 14.72
C ILE A 44 -1.34 2.05 13.87
N MET A 45 -0.61 1.19 13.16
CA MET A 45 -1.23 0.19 12.30
C MET A 45 -1.91 -0.93 13.10
N GLY A 46 -1.25 -1.47 14.11
CA GLY A 46 -1.81 -2.51 14.96
C GLY A 46 -3.08 -2.06 15.67
N ALA A 47 -3.08 -0.86 16.22
CA ALA A 47 -4.26 -0.23 16.81
C ALA A 47 -5.42 -0.11 15.80
N GLY A 48 -5.15 0.36 14.58
CA GLY A 48 -6.16 0.46 13.53
C GLY A 48 -6.69 -0.91 13.06
N ILE A 49 -5.83 -1.93 13.01
CA ILE A 49 -6.20 -3.30 12.67
C ILE A 49 -7.11 -3.89 13.76
N VAL A 50 -6.74 -3.75 15.04
CA VAL A 50 -7.58 -4.20 16.17
C VAL A 50 -8.92 -3.47 16.17
N ALA A 51 -8.93 -2.15 16.03
CA ALA A 51 -10.17 -1.37 15.96
C ALA A 51 -11.09 -1.87 14.83
N ARG A 52 -10.51 -2.27 13.69
CA ARG A 52 -11.29 -2.86 12.59
C ARG A 52 -11.86 -4.24 12.92
N HIS A 53 -11.13 -5.08 13.64
CA HIS A 53 -11.62 -6.37 14.12
C HIS A 53 -12.79 -6.20 15.09
N LEU A 54 -12.64 -5.34 16.10
CA LEU A 54 -13.70 -5.04 17.08
C LEU A 54 -14.98 -4.53 16.38
N ARG A 55 -14.82 -3.59 15.44
CA ARG A 55 -15.94 -3.06 14.65
C ARG A 55 -16.65 -4.14 13.82
N SER A 56 -15.92 -5.18 13.42
CA SER A 56 -16.43 -6.30 12.63
C SER A 56 -16.95 -7.47 13.49
N GLY A 57 -17.01 -7.28 14.82
CA GLY A 57 -17.62 -8.23 15.76
C GLY A 57 -16.67 -9.30 16.29
N PHE A 58 -15.36 -9.19 16.05
CA PHE A 58 -14.38 -10.12 16.62
C PHE A 58 -14.01 -9.75 18.05
N THR A 59 -13.71 -10.77 18.85
CA THR A 59 -12.91 -10.59 20.07
C THR A 59 -11.45 -10.70 19.65
N THR A 60 -10.60 -9.76 20.06
CA THR A 60 -9.25 -9.62 19.52
C THR A 60 -8.23 -9.40 20.61
N THR A 61 -7.19 -10.25 20.61
CA THR A 61 -6.04 -10.08 21.48
C THR A 61 -5.09 -9.04 20.88
N LEU A 62 -4.66 -8.07 21.67
CA LEU A 62 -3.61 -7.13 21.31
C LEU A 62 -2.41 -7.35 22.22
N VAL A 63 -1.25 -7.64 21.64
CA VAL A 63 -0.02 -7.84 22.40
C VAL A 63 0.96 -6.71 22.11
N ASP A 64 1.49 -6.07 23.14
CA ASP A 64 2.66 -5.19 23.04
C ASP A 64 3.51 -5.33 24.30
N ILE A 65 4.83 -5.21 24.17
CA ILE A 65 5.75 -5.35 25.31
C ILE A 65 5.63 -4.18 26.30
N ASP A 66 5.16 -3.02 25.84
CA ASP A 66 5.01 -1.82 26.64
C ASP A 66 3.59 -1.71 27.22
N ALA A 67 3.46 -2.00 28.52
CA ALA A 67 2.20 -1.90 29.26
C ALA A 67 1.63 -0.47 29.27
N GLU A 68 2.50 0.56 29.31
CA GLU A 68 2.05 1.94 29.29
C GLU A 68 1.55 2.33 27.89
N ALA A 69 2.20 1.84 26.84
CA ALA A 69 1.71 2.00 25.47
C ALA A 69 0.31 1.38 25.31
N LEU A 70 0.10 0.16 25.82
CA LEU A 70 -1.23 -0.46 25.81
C LEU A 70 -2.26 0.38 26.56
N ALA A 71 -1.94 0.86 27.76
CA ALA A 71 -2.85 1.69 28.55
C ALA A 71 -3.26 2.98 27.83
N ARG A 72 -2.34 3.60 27.07
CA ARG A 72 -2.62 4.78 26.24
C ARG A 72 -3.44 4.44 24.99
N THR A 73 -3.11 3.35 24.30
CA THR A 73 -3.68 3.02 22.99
C THR A 73 -5.06 2.34 23.09
N VAL A 74 -5.36 1.61 24.16
CA VAL A 74 -6.64 0.90 24.33
C VAL A 74 -7.85 1.83 24.19
N PRO A 75 -7.94 2.98 24.88
CA PRO A 75 -9.02 3.94 24.67
C PRO A 75 -9.14 4.41 23.21
N GLU A 76 -8.01 4.72 22.56
CA GLU A 76 -7.97 5.17 21.16
C GLU A 76 -8.52 4.11 20.19
N ILE A 77 -8.20 2.83 20.44
CA ILE A 77 -8.71 1.70 19.65
C ILE A 77 -10.24 1.59 19.78
N LEU A 78 -10.76 1.72 21.00
CA LEU A 78 -12.19 1.62 21.26
C LEU A 78 -12.94 2.75 20.56
N ASP A 79 -12.44 3.97 20.64
CA ASP A 79 -13.02 5.14 19.98
C ASP A 79 -12.91 5.05 18.45
N GLU A 80 -11.79 4.59 17.91
CA GLU A 80 -11.62 4.36 16.48
C GLU A 80 -12.60 3.28 15.97
N ALA A 81 -12.81 2.21 16.74
CA ALA A 81 -13.76 1.15 16.43
C ALA A 81 -15.22 1.64 16.49
N ALA A 82 -15.52 2.48 17.48
CA ALA A 82 -16.82 3.08 17.74
C ALA A 82 -17.14 4.30 16.87
N TRP A 83 -16.21 4.76 16.03
CA TRP A 83 -16.38 5.93 15.18
C TRP A 83 -17.69 5.89 14.37
N ASP A 84 -18.49 6.93 14.54
CA ASP A 84 -19.74 7.13 13.81
C ASP A 84 -19.57 8.22 12.76
N ARG A 85 -20.03 7.92 11.54
CA ARG A 85 -19.86 8.82 10.40
C ARG A 85 -20.80 10.02 10.46
N GLU A 86 -22.02 9.84 10.97
CA GLU A 86 -23.03 10.90 11.02
C GLU A 86 -22.68 11.91 12.12
N ARG A 87 -22.14 11.42 13.24
CA ARG A 87 -21.64 12.26 14.33
C ARG A 87 -20.27 12.87 14.05
N GLY A 88 -19.47 12.23 13.20
CA GLY A 88 -18.07 12.61 13.00
C GLY A 88 -17.23 12.47 14.27
N ALA A 89 -17.62 11.55 15.16
CA ALA A 89 -16.98 11.27 16.43
C ALA A 89 -17.27 9.82 16.87
N ALA A 90 -16.57 9.31 17.87
CA ALA A 90 -16.87 8.02 18.49
C ALA A 90 -18.23 8.04 19.21
N ASP A 91 -18.98 6.94 19.13
CA ASP A 91 -20.18 6.73 19.94
C ASP A 91 -19.79 6.15 21.31
N PRO A 92 -19.96 6.87 22.44
CA PRO A 92 -19.49 6.41 23.75
C PRO A 92 -20.12 5.09 24.21
N ALA A 93 -21.41 4.87 23.91
CA ALA A 93 -22.09 3.64 24.29
C ALA A 93 -21.51 2.44 23.53
N ARG A 94 -21.16 2.66 22.25
CA ARG A 94 -20.49 1.64 21.44
C ARG A 94 -19.05 1.40 21.90
N SER A 95 -18.27 2.42 22.25
CA SER A 95 -16.91 2.25 22.81
C SER A 95 -16.97 1.35 24.05
N HIS A 96 -17.89 1.63 24.98
CA HIS A 96 -18.06 0.82 26.19
C HIS A 96 -18.45 -0.63 25.88
N ALA A 97 -19.40 -0.85 24.96
CA ALA A 97 -19.82 -2.19 24.57
C ALA A 97 -18.71 -3.02 23.89
N LEU A 98 -17.74 -2.36 23.23
CA LEU A 98 -16.60 -3.01 22.59
C LEU A 98 -15.46 -3.36 23.56
N ALA A 99 -15.42 -2.75 24.75
CA ALA A 99 -14.35 -2.96 25.72
C ALA A 99 -14.17 -4.45 26.09
N GLY A 100 -15.27 -5.19 26.27
CA GLY A 100 -15.23 -6.63 26.58
C GLY A 100 -14.73 -7.53 25.43
N ARG A 101 -14.44 -6.97 24.26
CA ARG A 101 -13.91 -7.69 23.09
C ARG A 101 -12.44 -7.44 22.83
N LEU A 102 -11.83 -6.45 23.49
CA LEU A 102 -10.42 -6.15 23.37
C LEU A 102 -9.66 -6.80 24.54
N LEU A 103 -8.73 -7.69 24.23
CA LEU A 103 -7.92 -8.41 25.22
C LEU A 103 -6.47 -7.93 25.13
N PRO A 104 -6.09 -6.82 25.81
CA PRO A 104 -4.71 -6.36 25.83
C PRO A 104 -3.85 -7.27 26.70
N ALA A 105 -2.62 -7.54 26.27
CA ALA A 105 -1.65 -8.36 27.00
C ALA A 105 -0.22 -7.93 26.71
N THR A 106 0.69 -8.22 27.63
CA THR A 106 2.13 -7.90 27.49
C THR A 106 3.00 -9.10 27.12
N SER A 107 2.38 -10.26 26.89
CA SER A 107 3.05 -11.51 26.57
C SER A 107 2.42 -12.19 25.37
N LEU A 108 3.26 -12.74 24.49
CA LEU A 108 2.82 -13.54 23.35
C LEU A 108 1.99 -14.75 23.75
N ALA A 109 2.14 -15.27 24.97
CA ALA A 109 1.35 -16.38 25.49
C ALA A 109 -0.17 -16.12 25.42
N ALA A 110 -0.60 -14.85 25.45
CA ALA A 110 -2.00 -14.47 25.28
C ALA A 110 -2.56 -14.79 23.87
N ALA A 111 -1.71 -15.03 22.88
CA ALA A 111 -2.07 -15.42 21.52
C ALA A 111 -2.13 -16.95 21.31
N ALA A 112 -1.89 -17.77 22.35
CA ALA A 112 -1.81 -19.23 22.23
C ALA A 112 -3.12 -19.92 21.77
N ALA A 113 -4.26 -19.22 21.80
CA ALA A 113 -5.54 -19.73 21.31
C ALA A 113 -6.01 -19.02 20.03
N ALA A 114 -5.16 -18.23 19.38
CA ALA A 114 -5.54 -17.46 18.21
C ALA A 114 -5.68 -18.35 16.95
N ASP A 115 -6.72 -18.14 16.15
CA ASP A 115 -6.87 -18.80 14.85
C ASP A 115 -6.03 -18.10 13.76
N LEU A 116 -5.76 -16.81 13.97
CA LEU A 116 -5.02 -15.93 13.07
C LEU A 116 -4.20 -14.94 13.90
N VAL A 117 -2.91 -14.81 13.63
CA VAL A 117 -2.05 -13.76 14.21
C VAL A 117 -1.59 -12.80 13.13
N ILE A 118 -1.66 -11.50 13.38
CA ILE A 118 -1.14 -10.44 12.49
C ILE A 118 -0.02 -9.69 13.21
N GLU A 119 1.20 -9.89 12.74
CA GLU A 119 2.39 -9.15 13.18
C GLU A 119 2.37 -7.74 12.58
N SER A 120 2.46 -6.72 13.44
CA SER A 120 2.50 -5.30 13.08
C SER A 120 3.47 -4.49 13.95
N VAL A 121 4.62 -5.08 14.28
CA VAL A 121 5.75 -4.42 14.93
C VAL A 121 6.51 -3.52 13.96
N ILE A 122 7.50 -2.79 14.49
CA ILE A 122 8.34 -1.84 13.75
C ILE A 122 8.94 -2.50 12.50
N GLU A 123 9.06 -1.73 11.41
CA GLU A 123 9.57 -2.16 10.10
C GLU A 123 11.08 -2.41 10.11
N ARG A 124 11.50 -3.45 10.84
CA ARG A 124 12.87 -3.94 10.96
C ARG A 124 12.92 -5.43 10.70
N THR A 125 13.62 -5.83 9.64
CA THR A 125 13.67 -7.23 9.19
C THR A 125 14.16 -8.18 10.30
N ASP A 126 15.21 -7.79 11.03
CA ASP A 126 15.80 -8.59 12.12
C ASP A 126 14.83 -8.78 13.30
N LEU A 127 14.04 -7.74 13.61
CA LEU A 127 13.04 -7.79 14.66
C LEU A 127 11.85 -8.65 14.24
N LYS A 128 11.30 -8.40 13.04
CA LYS A 128 10.15 -9.16 12.53
C LYS A 128 10.44 -10.65 12.44
N ARG A 129 11.62 -11.05 11.93
CA ARG A 129 12.02 -12.46 11.86
C ARG A 129 12.02 -13.13 13.24
N ARG A 130 12.56 -12.46 14.26
CA ARG A 130 12.55 -12.97 15.64
C ARG A 130 11.13 -13.10 16.19
N VAL A 131 10.34 -12.03 16.09
CA VAL A 131 8.96 -12.01 16.56
C VAL A 131 8.10 -13.06 15.86
N LEU A 132 8.26 -13.25 14.54
CA LEU A 132 7.52 -14.26 13.78
C LEU A 132 7.87 -15.69 14.22
N ALA A 133 9.15 -15.99 14.50
CA ALA A 133 9.55 -17.28 15.04
C ALA A 133 8.99 -17.52 16.47
N GLU A 134 9.00 -16.49 17.32
CA GLU A 134 8.40 -16.55 18.66
C GLU A 134 6.88 -16.75 18.61
N ILE A 135 6.19 -16.08 17.69
CA ILE A 135 4.77 -16.29 17.42
C ILE A 135 4.55 -17.75 17.02
N GLU A 136 5.30 -18.27 16.05
CA GLU A 136 5.15 -19.63 15.55
C GLU A 136 5.32 -20.69 16.64
N ALA A 137 6.29 -20.49 17.53
CA ALA A 137 6.53 -21.37 18.68
C ALA A 137 5.43 -21.30 19.76
N THR A 138 4.67 -20.20 19.81
CA THR A 138 3.64 -19.96 20.83
C THR A 138 2.27 -20.46 20.41
N VAL A 139 1.95 -20.37 19.11
CA VAL A 139 0.61 -20.68 18.60
C VAL A 139 0.49 -22.12 18.07
N PRO A 140 -0.71 -22.73 18.10
CA PRO A 140 -0.96 -24.04 17.52
C PRO A 140 -0.54 -24.12 16.05
N ALA A 141 -0.20 -25.31 15.58
CA ALA A 141 0.14 -25.55 14.16
C ALA A 141 -1.02 -25.21 13.20
N SER A 142 -2.27 -25.18 13.69
CA SER A 142 -3.45 -24.77 12.90
C SER A 142 -3.59 -23.25 12.72
N THR A 143 -2.86 -22.44 13.50
CA THR A 143 -2.97 -20.98 13.45
C THR A 143 -2.31 -20.43 12.20
N ILE A 144 -3.00 -19.53 11.49
CA ILE A 144 -2.39 -18.79 10.38
C ILE A 144 -1.61 -17.61 10.92
N ILE A 145 -0.41 -17.38 10.38
CA ILE A 145 0.47 -16.27 10.74
C ILE A 145 0.51 -15.29 9.58
N CYS A 146 0.30 -14.01 9.87
CA CYS A 146 0.35 -12.93 8.91
C CYS A 146 1.32 -11.86 9.36
N THR A 147 1.93 -11.15 8.42
CA THR A 147 2.66 -9.91 8.67
C THR A 147 2.02 -8.74 7.93
N ASN A 148 1.94 -7.59 8.59
CA ASN A 148 1.53 -6.30 8.02
C ASN A 148 2.72 -5.50 7.46
N THR A 149 3.85 -6.16 7.18
CA THR A 149 5.00 -5.55 6.51
C THR A 149 4.58 -4.84 5.22
N SER A 150 5.28 -3.77 4.87
CA SER A 150 5.02 -2.92 3.71
C SER A 150 6.11 -3.00 2.63
N THR A 151 7.33 -3.40 3.02
CA THR A 151 8.48 -3.46 2.12
C THR A 151 9.30 -4.75 2.22
N ASN A 152 9.27 -5.45 3.36
CA ASN A 152 10.05 -6.69 3.50
C ASN A 152 9.43 -7.81 2.65
N PRO A 153 10.23 -8.52 1.83
CA PRO A 153 9.76 -9.71 1.12
C PRO A 153 9.26 -10.77 2.10
N ILE A 154 8.13 -11.38 1.78
CA ILE A 154 7.54 -12.46 2.57
C ILE A 154 8.47 -13.67 2.62
N ALA A 155 9.16 -13.98 1.52
CA ALA A 155 10.15 -15.05 1.45
C ALA A 155 11.25 -14.88 2.53
N THR A 156 11.80 -13.66 2.67
CA THR A 156 12.82 -13.35 3.67
C THR A 156 12.30 -13.44 5.10
N LEU A 157 11.03 -13.05 5.34
CA LEU A 157 10.43 -13.17 6.66
C LEU A 157 10.00 -14.60 7.02
N ALA A 158 9.84 -15.47 6.03
CA ALA A 158 9.47 -16.87 6.20
C ALA A 158 10.65 -17.78 6.55
N GLU A 159 11.89 -17.40 6.24
CA GLU A 159 13.09 -18.19 6.50
C GLU A 159 13.26 -18.75 7.94
N PRO A 160 12.95 -18.01 9.02
CA PRO A 160 13.07 -18.54 10.38
C PRO A 160 11.88 -19.45 10.79
N LEU A 161 10.85 -19.58 9.95
CA LEU A 161 9.65 -20.37 10.26
C LEU A 161 9.86 -21.85 9.92
N THR A 162 9.34 -22.72 10.77
CA THR A 162 9.35 -24.17 10.61
C THR A 162 8.26 -24.66 9.66
N ASP A 163 7.11 -23.99 9.62
CA ASP A 163 6.03 -24.23 8.66
C ASP A 163 5.62 -22.93 7.96
N PRO A 164 6.35 -22.52 6.88
CA PRO A 164 6.00 -21.33 6.14
C PRO A 164 4.72 -21.47 5.29
N SER A 165 4.08 -22.65 5.25
CA SER A 165 2.86 -22.86 4.46
C SER A 165 1.64 -22.13 5.03
N ARG A 166 1.63 -21.89 6.34
CA ARG A 166 0.62 -21.12 7.10
C ARG A 166 1.00 -19.64 7.29
N PHE A 167 2.03 -19.16 6.60
CA PHE A 167 2.50 -17.77 6.68
C PHE A 167 2.25 -16.99 5.39
N CYS A 168 1.75 -15.76 5.49
CA CYS A 168 1.62 -14.85 4.34
C CYS A 168 1.66 -13.36 4.76
N GLY A 169 1.67 -12.45 3.79
CA GLY A 169 1.42 -11.03 4.07
C GLY A 169 -0.07 -10.72 4.15
N MET A 170 -0.45 -9.86 5.07
CA MET A 170 -1.78 -9.24 5.17
C MET A 170 -1.59 -7.73 5.36
N HIS A 171 -1.25 -7.04 4.27
CA HIS A 171 -0.83 -5.65 4.28
C HIS A 171 -2.04 -4.71 4.22
N PHE A 172 -2.24 -3.97 5.31
CA PHE A 172 -3.25 -2.93 5.47
C PHE A 172 -2.65 -1.55 5.14
N PHE A 173 -3.52 -0.62 4.75
CA PHE A 173 -3.12 0.74 4.41
C PHE A 173 -3.61 1.75 5.46
N ASN A 174 -2.77 2.71 5.80
CA ASN A 174 -3.09 3.79 6.74
C ASN A 174 -3.95 4.88 6.05
N PRO A 175 -5.03 5.41 6.66
CA PRO A 175 -5.70 4.94 7.87
C PRO A 175 -6.55 3.69 7.67
N VAL A 176 -6.37 2.70 8.54
CA VAL A 176 -7.02 1.37 8.43
C VAL A 176 -8.54 1.50 8.38
N ARG A 177 -9.18 2.44 9.08
CA ARG A 177 -10.65 2.63 9.00
C ARG A 177 -11.12 3.05 7.60
N ARG A 178 -10.34 3.89 6.90
CA ARG A 178 -10.73 4.52 5.63
C ARG A 178 -10.31 3.71 4.42
N MET A 179 -9.09 3.14 4.44
CA MET A 179 -8.56 2.39 3.32
C MET A 179 -9.24 1.03 3.21
N MET A 180 -9.75 0.72 2.02
CA MET A 180 -10.55 -0.49 1.81
C MET A 180 -9.70 -1.68 1.36
N LEU A 181 -8.58 -1.43 0.70
CA LEU A 181 -7.69 -2.46 0.21
C LEU A 181 -6.99 -3.20 1.36
N VAL A 182 -6.79 -4.50 1.19
CA VAL A 182 -5.79 -5.30 1.89
C VAL A 182 -5.02 -6.08 0.83
N GLU A 183 -3.70 -6.01 0.80
CA GLU A 183 -2.91 -6.89 -0.05
C GLU A 183 -2.66 -8.21 0.72
N VAL A 184 -3.07 -9.32 0.12
CA VAL A 184 -2.76 -10.66 0.63
C VAL A 184 -1.56 -11.17 -0.17
N VAL A 185 -0.38 -11.07 0.44
CA VAL A 185 0.88 -11.35 -0.25
C VAL A 185 1.24 -12.80 -0.07
N ARG A 186 1.22 -13.55 -1.16
CA ARG A 186 1.55 -14.98 -1.21
C ARG A 186 3.07 -15.14 -1.28
N GLY A 187 3.67 -15.71 -0.23
CA GLY A 187 5.05 -16.14 -0.24
C GLY A 187 5.25 -17.44 -1.04
N PRO A 188 6.51 -17.82 -1.35
CA PRO A 188 6.80 -18.99 -2.18
C PRO A 188 6.23 -20.31 -1.62
N ALA A 189 6.22 -20.46 -0.30
CA ALA A 189 5.72 -21.66 0.37
C ALA A 189 4.27 -21.54 0.85
N THR A 190 3.64 -20.36 0.77
CA THR A 190 2.29 -20.12 1.29
C THR A 190 1.27 -21.01 0.59
N SER A 191 0.49 -21.74 1.39
CA SER A 191 -0.54 -22.65 0.89
C SER A 191 -1.77 -21.92 0.34
N ASP A 192 -2.50 -22.59 -0.55
CA ASP A 192 -3.78 -22.09 -1.06
C ASP A 192 -4.82 -21.91 0.06
N ALA A 193 -4.82 -22.80 1.06
CA ALA A 193 -5.74 -22.72 2.21
C ALA A 193 -5.47 -21.48 3.07
N THR A 194 -4.18 -21.12 3.26
CA THR A 194 -3.77 -19.90 3.95
C THR A 194 -4.28 -18.67 3.21
N VAL A 195 -4.04 -18.57 1.90
CA VAL A 195 -4.51 -17.44 1.08
C VAL A 195 -6.02 -17.34 1.11
N ALA A 196 -6.74 -18.44 0.91
CA ALA A 196 -8.21 -18.47 0.92
C ALA A 196 -8.77 -17.98 2.28
N THR A 197 -8.18 -18.43 3.39
CA THR A 197 -8.58 -18.05 4.74
C THR A 197 -8.35 -16.57 5.00
N VAL A 198 -7.18 -16.04 4.64
CA VAL A 198 -6.86 -14.61 4.84
C VAL A 198 -7.72 -13.71 3.95
N VAL A 199 -8.00 -14.12 2.71
CA VAL A 199 -8.96 -13.44 1.82
C VAL A 199 -10.36 -13.43 2.42
N ALA A 200 -10.85 -14.57 2.91
CA ALA A 200 -12.15 -14.68 3.55
C ALA A 200 -12.23 -13.80 4.81
N HIS A 201 -11.18 -13.81 5.64
CA HIS A 201 -11.07 -12.98 6.84
C HIS A 201 -11.08 -11.49 6.51
N ALA A 202 -10.26 -11.04 5.55
CA ALA A 202 -10.26 -9.65 5.09
C ALA A 202 -11.66 -9.18 4.62
N LYS A 203 -12.41 -10.05 3.93
CA LYS A 203 -13.80 -9.74 3.53
C LYS A 203 -14.75 -9.66 4.71
N ARG A 204 -14.60 -10.51 5.74
CA ARG A 204 -15.36 -10.41 7.00
C ARG A 204 -15.07 -9.12 7.74
N LEU A 205 -13.83 -8.63 7.66
CA LEU A 205 -13.47 -7.28 8.07
C LEU A 205 -14.03 -6.21 7.14
N GLY A 206 -14.87 -6.53 6.17
CA GLY A 206 -15.43 -5.58 5.20
C GLY A 206 -14.39 -4.90 4.30
N LYS A 207 -13.19 -5.48 4.15
CA LYS A 207 -12.13 -5.02 3.25
C LYS A 207 -12.28 -5.63 1.86
N CYS A 208 -11.49 -5.11 0.92
CA CYS A 208 -11.35 -5.59 -0.44
C CYS A 208 -9.95 -6.21 -0.58
N PRO A 209 -9.79 -7.53 -0.35
CA PRO A 209 -8.49 -8.17 -0.48
C PRO A 209 -8.06 -8.33 -1.94
N VAL A 210 -6.79 -8.09 -2.24
CA VAL A 210 -6.18 -8.43 -3.53
C VAL A 210 -5.02 -9.37 -3.27
N VAL A 211 -5.02 -10.54 -3.93
CA VAL A 211 -3.92 -11.50 -3.82
C VAL A 211 -2.81 -11.10 -4.78
N VAL A 212 -1.60 -11.00 -4.25
CA VAL A 212 -0.39 -10.64 -4.99
C VAL A 212 0.71 -11.64 -4.66
N GLN A 213 1.60 -11.93 -5.59
CA GLN A 213 2.81 -12.70 -5.30
C GLN A 213 3.80 -11.82 -4.54
N ASP A 214 4.67 -12.47 -3.77
CA ASP A 214 5.76 -11.80 -3.09
C ASP A 214 6.70 -11.11 -4.10
N SER A 215 6.84 -9.81 -3.95
CA SER A 215 7.66 -8.94 -4.78
C SER A 215 7.96 -7.68 -3.97
N PRO A 216 9.16 -7.09 -4.06
CA PRO A 216 9.46 -5.85 -3.35
C PRO A 216 8.44 -4.74 -3.68
N GLY A 217 7.81 -4.18 -2.64
CA GLY A 217 6.73 -3.18 -2.78
C GLY A 217 5.37 -3.74 -3.22
N PHE A 218 5.24 -5.06 -3.31
CA PHE A 218 4.02 -5.79 -3.67
C PHE A 218 3.37 -5.26 -4.96
N LEU A 219 2.12 -4.80 -4.90
CA LEU A 219 1.44 -4.17 -6.03
C LEU A 219 1.40 -2.66 -5.81
N VAL A 220 0.81 -2.18 -4.72
CA VAL A 220 0.49 -0.74 -4.56
C VAL A 220 1.74 0.12 -4.43
N ASN A 221 2.67 -0.22 -3.55
CA ASN A 221 3.87 0.59 -3.36
C ASN A 221 4.75 0.53 -4.61
N ARG A 222 4.77 -0.63 -5.27
CA ARG A 222 5.49 -0.84 -6.53
C ARG A 222 4.96 0.05 -7.67
N VAL A 223 3.66 0.12 -7.90
CA VAL A 223 3.12 1.05 -8.93
C VAL A 223 3.19 2.52 -8.51
N LEU A 224 3.16 2.82 -7.21
CA LEU A 224 3.26 4.19 -6.70
C LEU A 224 4.67 4.78 -6.88
N SER A 225 5.71 3.94 -6.75
CA SER A 225 7.10 4.38 -6.73
C SER A 225 7.50 5.20 -7.98
N PRO A 226 7.23 4.78 -9.24
CA PRO A 226 7.56 5.57 -10.42
C PRO A 226 6.86 6.93 -10.48
N TYR A 227 5.60 7.02 -10.04
CA TYR A 227 4.84 8.27 -9.99
C TYR A 227 5.44 9.27 -9.00
N LEU A 228 5.85 8.79 -7.82
CA LEU A 228 6.51 9.60 -6.82
C LEU A 228 7.91 10.01 -7.27
N HIS A 229 8.67 9.09 -7.85
CA HIS A 229 10.00 9.37 -8.40
C HIS A 229 9.96 10.47 -9.46
N GLU A 230 9.02 10.40 -10.42
CA GLU A 230 8.90 11.46 -11.44
C GLU A 230 8.53 12.82 -10.87
N ALA A 231 7.74 12.89 -9.81
CA ALA A 231 7.48 14.16 -9.14
C ALA A 231 8.75 14.81 -8.58
N VAL A 232 9.68 13.99 -8.08
CA VAL A 232 10.98 14.44 -7.58
C VAL A 232 11.89 14.88 -8.74
N GLU A 233 11.92 14.14 -9.84
CA GLU A 233 12.72 14.52 -11.01
C GLU A 233 12.20 15.81 -11.68
N LEU A 234 10.89 15.97 -11.80
CA LEU A 234 10.27 17.22 -12.24
C LEU A 234 10.65 18.41 -11.35
N LEU A 235 10.67 18.20 -10.03
CA LEU A 235 11.11 19.22 -9.09
C LEU A 235 12.58 19.58 -9.31
N ARG A 236 13.45 18.58 -9.52
CA ARG A 236 14.87 18.80 -9.81
C ARG A 236 15.08 19.57 -11.12
N GLU A 237 14.23 19.36 -12.11
CA GLU A 237 14.21 20.08 -13.40
C GLU A 237 13.61 21.50 -13.34
N GLY A 238 13.31 22.03 -12.15
CA GLY A 238 12.85 23.42 -12.02
C GLY A 238 11.33 23.60 -11.95
N ILE A 239 10.54 22.53 -12.09
CA ILE A 239 9.08 22.65 -12.03
C ILE A 239 8.63 22.97 -10.60
N ASP A 240 7.79 23.98 -10.47
CA ASP A 240 7.22 24.41 -9.20
C ASP A 240 6.47 23.27 -8.47
N PRO A 241 6.73 23.03 -7.16
CA PRO A 241 6.05 21.99 -6.38
C PRO A 241 4.52 22.05 -6.45
N ALA A 242 3.96 23.27 -6.32
CA ALA A 242 2.52 23.44 -6.32
C ALA A 242 1.92 23.16 -7.70
N ARG A 243 2.64 23.45 -8.79
CA ARG A 243 2.27 23.06 -10.16
C ARG A 243 2.21 21.53 -10.32
N ILE A 244 3.24 20.81 -9.86
CA ILE A 244 3.28 19.32 -9.92
C ILE A 244 2.06 18.73 -9.19
N ASP A 245 1.82 19.15 -7.95
CA ASP A 245 0.70 18.66 -7.15
C ASP A 245 -0.66 19.07 -7.74
N LYS A 246 -0.78 20.28 -8.29
CA LYS A 246 -2.00 20.75 -8.97
C LYS A 246 -2.33 19.91 -10.20
N LEU A 247 -1.34 19.52 -11.00
CA LEU A 247 -1.55 18.64 -12.16
C LEU A 247 -2.07 17.28 -11.74
N SER A 248 -1.51 16.70 -10.68
CA SER A 248 -1.99 15.43 -10.16
C SER A 248 -3.42 15.49 -9.62
N ARG A 249 -3.77 16.56 -8.89
CA ARG A 249 -5.16 16.79 -8.43
C ARG A 249 -6.11 17.04 -9.61
N ARG A 250 -5.67 17.77 -10.64
CA ARG A 250 -6.45 17.99 -11.89
C ARG A 250 -6.69 16.67 -12.64
N PHE A 251 -5.73 15.75 -12.62
CA PHE A 251 -5.93 14.40 -13.15
C PHE A 251 -7.00 13.62 -12.38
N GLY A 252 -7.13 13.91 -11.08
CA GLY A 252 -8.19 13.46 -10.18
C GLY A 252 -7.69 12.83 -8.88
N MET A 253 -6.37 12.86 -8.61
CA MET A 253 -5.81 12.30 -7.37
C MET A 253 -6.26 13.12 -6.16
N PRO A 254 -6.47 12.48 -4.98
CA PRO A 254 -6.90 13.20 -3.78
C PRO A 254 -5.81 14.13 -3.22
N LEU A 255 -4.54 13.74 -3.40
CA LEU A 255 -3.35 14.47 -2.96
C LEU A 255 -2.36 14.53 -4.12
N GLY A 256 -1.54 15.58 -4.15
CA GLY A 256 -0.40 15.64 -5.05
C GLY A 256 0.75 14.74 -4.57
N PRO A 257 1.68 14.34 -5.45
CA PRO A 257 2.76 13.44 -5.09
C PRO A 257 3.70 14.00 -4.01
N LEU A 258 4.00 15.30 -4.03
CA LEU A 258 4.91 15.91 -3.04
C LEU A 258 4.22 16.05 -1.68
N GLU A 259 2.94 16.44 -1.67
CA GLU A 259 2.13 16.41 -0.45
C GLU A 259 1.97 14.98 0.10
N LEU A 260 1.86 13.96 -0.76
CA LEU A 260 1.79 12.56 -0.37
C LEU A 260 3.10 12.09 0.28
N TYR A 261 4.25 12.46 -0.28
CA TYR A 261 5.56 12.24 0.35
C TYR A 261 5.62 12.81 1.78
N ASP A 262 5.16 14.04 1.97
CA ASP A 262 5.15 14.69 3.27
C ASP A 262 4.16 14.06 4.25
N MET A 263 3.06 13.49 3.75
CA MET A 263 2.09 12.76 4.57
C MET A 263 2.64 11.40 5.04
N VAL A 264 3.30 10.66 4.14
CA VAL A 264 3.96 9.38 4.45
C VAL A 264 5.16 9.61 5.38
N GLY A 265 5.91 10.68 5.12
CA GLY A 265 7.16 11.01 5.78
C GLY A 265 8.36 10.64 4.91
N LEU A 266 9.30 11.59 4.76
CA LEU A 266 10.43 11.44 3.83
C LEU A 266 11.45 10.38 4.26
N ASP A 267 11.56 10.08 5.55
CA ASP A 267 12.40 9.00 6.07
C ASP A 267 11.80 7.62 5.79
N THR A 268 10.49 7.45 5.96
CA THR A 268 9.79 6.23 5.54
C THR A 268 9.89 6.04 4.03
N ALA A 269 9.70 7.12 3.26
CA ALA A 269 9.84 7.07 1.81
C ALA A 269 11.28 6.82 1.35
N PHE A 270 12.29 7.31 2.07
CA PHE A 270 13.70 6.99 1.83
C PHE A 270 13.96 5.50 2.00
N TYR A 271 13.54 4.91 3.12
CA TYR A 271 13.72 3.48 3.38
C TYR A 271 13.04 2.62 2.30
N ALA A 272 11.78 2.93 1.97
CA ALA A 272 11.06 2.24 0.90
C ALA A 272 11.76 2.42 -0.46
N GLY A 273 12.25 3.63 -0.76
CA GLY A 273 12.99 3.94 -1.99
C GLY A 273 14.27 3.13 -2.12
N VAL A 274 15.01 2.91 -1.03
CA VAL A 274 16.21 2.03 -1.03
C VAL A 274 15.82 0.59 -1.39
N VAL A 275 14.77 0.04 -0.78
CA VAL A 275 14.29 -1.31 -1.09
C VAL A 275 13.90 -1.43 -2.56
N MET A 276 13.14 -0.46 -3.09
CA MET A 276 12.71 -0.46 -4.49
C MET A 276 13.87 -0.32 -5.47
N ALA A 277 14.83 0.57 -5.20
CA ALA A 277 16.01 0.77 -6.04
C ALA A 277 16.97 -0.44 -6.00
N SER A 278 17.10 -1.11 -4.85
CA SER A 278 17.87 -2.36 -4.78
C SER A 278 17.20 -3.50 -5.57
N ALA A 279 15.87 -3.56 -5.59
CA ALA A 279 15.12 -4.61 -6.29
C ALA A 279 14.98 -4.38 -7.79
N PHE A 280 14.84 -3.12 -8.23
CA PHE A 280 14.51 -2.74 -9.60
C PHE A 280 15.45 -1.66 -10.13
N GLY A 281 16.74 -1.70 -9.74
CA GLY A 281 17.74 -0.71 -10.12
C GLY A 281 18.03 -0.65 -11.63
N ASP A 282 17.51 -1.60 -12.41
CA ASP A 282 17.45 -1.53 -13.87
C ASP A 282 16.55 -0.40 -14.38
N ARG A 283 15.58 0.05 -13.57
CA ARG A 283 14.54 1.01 -13.99
C ARG A 283 14.03 1.97 -12.91
N ILE A 284 14.40 1.80 -11.66
CA ILE A 284 14.05 2.71 -10.55
C ILE A 284 15.34 3.34 -10.03
N ASP A 285 15.51 4.62 -10.30
CA ASP A 285 16.64 5.39 -9.80
C ASP A 285 16.36 5.92 -8.39
N ALA A 286 17.34 5.80 -7.50
CA ALA A 286 17.28 6.45 -6.19
C ALA A 286 17.62 7.94 -6.34
N SER A 287 16.62 8.81 -6.21
CA SER A 287 16.86 10.25 -6.28
C SER A 287 17.68 10.73 -5.09
N PRO A 288 18.77 11.50 -5.29
CA PRO A 288 19.63 11.99 -4.21
C PRO A 288 18.94 13.07 -3.36
N LEU A 289 17.81 13.61 -3.80
CA LEU A 289 17.11 14.67 -3.09
C LEU A 289 16.43 14.19 -1.80
N ILE A 290 15.81 13.02 -1.82
CA ILE A 290 15.11 12.46 -0.65
C ILE A 290 16.06 12.32 0.56
N PRO A 291 17.24 11.66 0.45
CA PRO A 291 18.16 11.58 1.58
C PRO A 291 18.68 12.95 2.03
N ALA A 292 18.83 13.92 1.12
CA ALA A 292 19.22 15.27 1.48
C ALA A 292 18.17 15.98 2.35
N LEU A 293 16.88 15.84 2.00
CA LEU A 293 15.78 16.38 2.77
C LEU A 293 15.65 15.71 4.14
N VAL A 294 15.85 14.39 4.20
CA VAL A 294 15.89 13.64 5.48
C VAL A 294 17.03 14.14 6.37
N LYS A 295 18.23 14.29 5.82
CA LYS A 295 19.40 14.84 6.54
C LYS A 295 19.16 16.27 7.03
N ALA A 296 18.38 17.06 6.30
CA ALA A 296 17.97 18.41 6.70
C ALA A 296 16.82 18.43 7.73
N GLY A 297 16.37 17.28 8.24
CA GLY A 297 15.28 17.19 9.22
C GLY A 297 13.89 17.48 8.63
N ARG A 298 13.75 17.45 7.30
CA ARG A 298 12.49 17.69 6.60
C ARG A 298 11.75 16.37 6.42
N LEU A 299 11.05 15.93 7.46
CA LEU A 299 10.42 14.60 7.48
C LEU A 299 8.92 14.63 7.13
N GLY A 300 8.41 15.76 6.62
CA GLY A 300 7.01 15.94 6.25
C GLY A 300 6.15 16.48 7.40
N ARG A 301 4.86 16.12 7.39
CA ARG A 301 3.85 16.63 8.35
C ARG A 301 4.21 16.34 9.80
N LYS A 302 4.91 15.23 10.08
CA LYS A 302 5.29 14.84 11.44
C LYS A 302 6.32 15.77 12.09
N THR A 303 7.09 16.51 11.31
CA THR A 303 8.00 17.57 11.81
C THR A 303 7.55 18.98 11.38
N GLY A 304 6.36 19.09 10.78
CA GLY A 304 5.81 20.34 10.24
C GLY A 304 6.54 20.86 9.00
N ARG A 305 7.47 20.09 8.42
CA ARG A 305 8.32 20.52 7.29
C ARG A 305 8.78 19.35 6.44
N GLY A 306 8.58 19.43 5.13
CA GLY A 306 8.97 18.46 4.11
C GLY A 306 9.24 19.18 2.79
N PHE A 307 8.63 18.75 1.69
CA PHE A 307 8.50 19.55 0.46
C PHE A 307 7.68 20.83 0.70
N TYR A 308 6.77 20.81 1.67
CA TYR A 308 6.05 22.00 2.13
C TYR A 308 6.31 22.30 3.60
N ARG A 309 6.00 23.52 4.00
CA ARG A 309 5.87 23.92 5.39
C ARG A 309 4.41 23.74 5.83
N TYR A 310 4.22 23.21 7.04
CA TYR A 310 2.92 22.94 7.61
C TYR A 310 2.72 23.71 8.91
N ARG A 311 1.48 24.13 9.14
CA ARG A 311 1.02 24.62 10.45
C ARG A 311 0.66 23.43 11.33
N GLY A 312 1.32 23.31 12.47
CA GLY A 312 1.18 22.17 13.38
C GLY A 312 2.00 20.96 12.92
N VAL A 313 1.78 19.83 13.61
CA VAL A 313 2.47 18.56 13.35
C VAL A 313 1.47 17.40 13.35
N GLY A 314 1.82 16.31 12.66
CA GLY A 314 1.01 15.09 12.65
C GLY A 314 -0.11 15.09 11.59
N PRO A 315 -1.11 14.19 11.73
CA PRO A 315 -2.13 13.96 10.72
C PRO A 315 -2.94 15.22 10.34
N ASP A 316 -3.18 16.10 11.32
CA ASP A 316 -3.99 17.32 11.16
C ASP A 316 -3.18 18.56 10.71
N ALA A 317 -1.88 18.38 10.45
CA ALA A 317 -1.01 19.46 9.97
C ALA A 317 -1.52 20.01 8.64
N ARG A 318 -1.61 21.35 8.56
CA ARG A 318 -2.16 22.05 7.38
C ARG A 318 -1.06 22.62 6.52
N LEU A 319 -1.09 22.32 5.22
CA LEU A 319 -0.14 22.85 4.24
C LEU A 319 -0.23 24.38 4.20
N GLU A 320 0.90 25.07 4.32
CA GLU A 320 0.97 26.53 4.22
C GLU A 320 1.61 26.99 2.91
N THR A 321 2.87 26.65 2.68
CA THR A 321 3.65 27.17 1.54
C THR A 321 4.88 26.31 1.30
N VAL A 322 5.55 26.54 0.17
CA VAL A 322 6.97 26.21 -0.01
C VAL A 322 7.81 27.26 0.71
N ASP A 323 8.91 26.85 1.36
CA ASP A 323 9.83 27.77 2.08
C ASP A 323 11.20 27.88 1.39
N ASP A 324 11.90 28.99 1.64
CA ASP A 324 13.23 29.26 1.05
C ASP A 324 14.30 28.22 1.43
N ALA A 325 14.13 27.57 2.59
CA ALA A 325 15.05 26.52 3.02
C ALA A 325 14.94 25.28 2.12
N LEU A 326 13.78 25.02 1.50
CA LEU A 326 13.64 23.96 0.51
C LEU A 326 14.47 24.30 -0.72
N VAL A 327 14.32 25.53 -1.23
CA VAL A 327 15.05 26.01 -2.41
C VAL A 327 16.56 25.83 -2.23
N LYS A 328 17.09 26.22 -1.07
CA LYS A 328 18.52 26.02 -0.74
C LYS A 328 18.94 24.55 -0.72
N THR A 329 18.05 23.65 -0.27
CA THR A 329 18.33 22.21 -0.24
C THR A 329 18.25 21.60 -1.65
N LEU A 330 17.43 22.17 -2.55
CA LEU A 330 17.29 21.74 -3.94
C LEU A 330 18.47 22.15 -4.82
N GLU A 331 19.09 23.31 -4.55
CA GLU A 331 20.16 23.91 -5.36
C GLU A 331 21.23 22.91 -5.85
N PRO A 332 21.83 22.06 -4.98
CA PRO A 332 22.89 21.14 -5.40
C PRO A 332 22.41 19.97 -6.28
N TYR A 333 21.11 19.76 -6.37
CA TYR A 333 20.49 18.62 -7.06
C TYR A 333 19.69 19.03 -8.30
N ARG A 334 19.74 20.31 -8.68
CA ARG A 334 19.07 20.85 -9.86
C ARG A 334 19.57 20.18 -11.14
N LEU A 335 18.64 19.85 -12.00
CA LEU A 335 18.86 19.39 -13.37
C LEU A 335 18.60 20.54 -14.34
N PRO A 336 19.11 20.46 -15.59
CA PRO A 336 18.77 21.42 -16.62
C PRO A 336 17.25 21.55 -16.77
N GLU A 337 16.77 22.79 -16.82
CA GLU A 337 15.34 23.05 -16.96
C GLU A 337 14.83 22.51 -18.30
N ARG A 338 13.71 21.79 -18.25
CA ARG A 338 13.03 21.27 -19.43
C ARG A 338 11.70 21.97 -19.59
N SER A 339 11.55 22.71 -20.69
CA SER A 339 10.25 23.25 -21.06
C SER A 339 9.30 22.11 -21.39
N ALA A 340 8.21 21.99 -20.65
CA ALA A 340 7.17 21.00 -20.86
C ALA A 340 5.77 21.60 -20.63
N THR A 341 4.83 21.18 -21.47
CA THR A 341 3.42 21.52 -21.31
C THR A 341 2.82 20.79 -20.10
N ASP A 342 1.72 21.33 -19.55
CA ASP A 342 0.98 20.67 -18.47
C ASP A 342 0.54 19.24 -18.83
N ALA A 343 0.26 18.98 -20.11
CA ALA A 343 -0.10 17.66 -20.61
C ALA A 343 1.09 16.70 -20.55
N GLU A 344 2.28 17.14 -20.98
CA GLU A 344 3.52 16.35 -20.92
C GLU A 344 3.94 16.08 -19.47
N LEU A 345 3.84 17.07 -18.59
CA LEU A 345 4.09 16.88 -17.16
C LEU A 345 3.12 15.88 -16.53
N THR A 346 1.84 15.90 -16.93
CA THR A 346 0.85 14.91 -16.49
C THR A 346 1.20 13.52 -17.02
N ASP A 347 1.58 13.40 -18.28
CA ASP A 347 2.00 12.13 -18.87
C ASP A 347 3.25 11.58 -18.16
N ARG A 348 4.23 12.43 -17.84
CA ARG A 348 5.41 12.04 -17.05
C ARG A 348 5.07 11.49 -15.67
N LEU A 349 4.08 12.06 -14.98
CA LEU A 349 3.66 11.53 -13.68
C LEU A 349 3.00 10.15 -13.79
N PHE A 350 2.09 9.95 -14.76
CA PHE A 350 1.19 8.80 -14.76
C PHE A 350 1.58 7.67 -15.72
N LEU A 351 2.32 7.94 -16.80
CA LEU A 351 2.74 6.90 -17.73
C LEU A 351 3.71 5.91 -17.06
N PRO A 352 4.75 6.30 -16.31
CA PRO A 352 5.62 5.33 -15.63
C PRO A 352 4.89 4.44 -14.63
N MET A 353 3.91 5.01 -13.91
CA MET A 353 3.00 4.22 -13.06
C MET A 353 2.23 3.18 -13.88
N LEU A 354 1.71 3.55 -15.05
CA LEU A 354 1.03 2.62 -15.96
C LEU A 354 1.98 1.54 -16.48
N LEU A 355 3.21 1.91 -16.88
CA LEU A 355 4.21 0.96 -17.36
C LEU A 355 4.58 -0.07 -16.28
N GLU A 356 4.73 0.35 -15.02
CA GLU A 356 4.97 -0.58 -13.91
C GLU A 356 3.76 -1.46 -13.62
N GLY A 357 2.54 -0.93 -13.77
CA GLY A 357 1.31 -1.72 -13.72
C GLY A 357 1.26 -2.85 -14.76
N LEU A 358 1.79 -2.61 -15.97
CA LEU A 358 1.91 -3.65 -17.00
C LEU A 358 2.98 -4.69 -16.65
N ARG A 359 4.12 -4.27 -16.09
CA ARG A 359 5.15 -5.20 -15.62
C ARG A 359 4.66 -6.15 -14.54
N LEU A 360 3.82 -5.66 -13.63
CA LEU A 360 3.17 -6.52 -12.61
C LEU A 360 2.34 -7.65 -13.24
N LEU A 361 1.75 -7.43 -14.41
CA LEU A 361 1.02 -8.47 -15.15
C LEU A 361 1.97 -9.42 -15.87
N GLU A 362 2.99 -8.90 -16.56
CA GLU A 362 4.01 -9.71 -17.24
C GLU A 362 4.75 -10.65 -16.29
N GLU A 363 5.15 -10.11 -15.14
CA GLU A 363 5.85 -10.83 -14.07
C GLU A 363 4.89 -11.71 -13.24
N ARG A 364 3.58 -11.69 -13.55
CA ARG A 364 2.52 -12.45 -12.85
C ARG A 364 2.47 -12.20 -11.34
N VAL A 365 2.84 -11.01 -10.91
CA VAL A 365 2.66 -10.56 -9.52
C VAL A 365 1.17 -10.52 -9.18
N VAL A 366 0.34 -10.17 -10.16
CA VAL A 366 -1.12 -10.27 -10.08
C VAL A 366 -1.67 -11.25 -11.11
N ARG A 367 -2.82 -11.85 -10.79
CA ARG A 367 -3.50 -12.79 -11.69
C ARG A 367 -4.28 -12.09 -12.82
N ASP A 368 -4.73 -10.86 -12.58
CA ASP A 368 -5.64 -10.14 -13.46
C ASP A 368 -5.46 -8.62 -13.34
N GLY A 369 -5.45 -7.90 -14.46
CA GLY A 369 -5.26 -6.45 -14.47
C GLY A 369 -6.35 -5.67 -13.73
N ARG A 370 -7.53 -6.26 -13.58
CA ARG A 370 -8.62 -5.69 -12.78
C ARG A 370 -8.28 -5.59 -11.29
N ASP A 371 -7.35 -6.41 -10.81
CA ASP A 371 -6.89 -6.39 -9.42
C ASP A 371 -5.95 -5.19 -9.19
N ILE A 372 -5.12 -4.81 -10.17
CA ILE A 372 -4.35 -3.56 -10.16
C ILE A 372 -5.29 -2.36 -10.09
N ASP A 373 -6.29 -2.31 -10.97
CA ASP A 373 -7.26 -1.21 -10.99
C ASP A 373 -8.00 -1.08 -9.66
N LEU A 374 -8.44 -2.20 -9.08
CA LEU A 374 -9.09 -2.21 -7.78
C LEU A 374 -8.14 -1.68 -6.69
N ALA A 375 -6.90 -2.17 -6.67
CA ALA A 375 -5.91 -1.82 -5.67
C ALA A 375 -5.59 -0.31 -5.69
N VAL A 376 -5.25 0.26 -6.85
CA VAL A 376 -4.91 1.69 -6.93
C VAL A 376 -6.09 2.59 -6.58
N ILE A 377 -7.33 2.20 -6.89
CA ILE A 377 -8.52 2.96 -6.52
C ILE A 377 -8.70 2.96 -4.99
N TYR A 378 -8.59 1.78 -4.35
CA TYR A 378 -8.95 1.62 -2.94
C TYR A 378 -7.79 1.83 -1.96
N ALA A 379 -6.55 1.92 -2.43
CA ALA A 379 -5.38 2.29 -1.62
C ALA A 379 -4.86 3.70 -1.92
N LEU A 380 -4.74 4.08 -3.20
CA LEU A 380 -4.14 5.37 -3.59
C LEU A 380 -5.19 6.45 -3.88
N GLY A 381 -6.47 6.07 -3.96
CA GLY A 381 -7.53 6.98 -4.38
C GLY A 381 -7.46 7.32 -5.87
N PHE A 382 -6.91 6.43 -6.71
CA PHE A 382 -6.84 6.65 -8.15
C PHE A 382 -8.24 6.99 -8.71
N PRO A 383 -8.37 7.93 -9.67
CA PRO A 383 -9.66 8.53 -9.99
C PRO A 383 -10.67 7.49 -10.48
N ALA A 384 -11.71 7.22 -9.68
CA ALA A 384 -12.71 6.19 -9.99
C ALA A 384 -13.45 6.45 -11.32
N PHE A 385 -13.61 7.73 -11.71
CA PHE A 385 -14.21 8.10 -13.00
C PHE A 385 -13.33 7.74 -14.22
N ARG A 386 -12.05 7.42 -14.01
CA ARG A 386 -11.13 6.83 -15.02
C ARG A 386 -11.13 5.30 -15.01
N GLY A 387 -11.73 4.69 -13.99
CA GLY A 387 -11.96 3.24 -13.90
C GLY A 387 -10.79 2.42 -13.36
N GLY A 388 -9.66 3.05 -13.06
CA GLY A 388 -8.40 2.40 -12.65
C GLY A 388 -7.25 2.74 -13.60
N LEU A 389 -6.04 2.35 -13.25
CA LEU A 389 -4.81 2.63 -13.99
C LEU A 389 -4.82 2.00 -15.39
N LEU A 390 -5.08 0.69 -15.49
CA LEU A 390 -5.13 -0.02 -16.76
C LEU A 390 -6.38 0.33 -17.56
N ALA A 391 -7.51 0.60 -16.88
CA ALA A 391 -8.70 1.11 -17.54
C ALA A 391 -8.47 2.49 -18.19
N TRP A 392 -7.71 3.37 -17.53
CA TRP A 392 -7.25 4.63 -18.09
C TRP A 392 -6.30 4.41 -19.27
N GLY A 393 -5.30 3.53 -19.13
CA GLY A 393 -4.42 3.18 -20.25
C GLY A 393 -5.19 2.67 -21.48
N ASN A 394 -6.20 1.82 -21.27
CA ASN A 394 -7.08 1.36 -22.33
C ASN A 394 -7.88 2.48 -23.01
N SER A 395 -8.20 3.56 -22.29
CA SER A 395 -8.88 4.72 -22.89
C SER A 395 -7.97 5.57 -23.77
N LEU A 396 -6.65 5.48 -23.58
CA LEU A 396 -5.67 6.10 -24.46
C LEU A 396 -5.39 5.22 -25.68
N GLY A 397 -5.28 3.91 -25.47
CA GLY A 397 -4.88 2.92 -26.47
C GLY A 397 -3.37 2.68 -26.47
N ALA A 398 -2.98 1.42 -26.66
CA ALA A 398 -1.58 0.98 -26.51
C ALA A 398 -0.62 1.70 -27.48
N ALA A 399 -1.01 1.88 -28.76
CA ALA A 399 -0.21 2.59 -29.75
C ALA A 399 0.02 4.08 -29.39
N GLU A 400 -1.02 4.73 -28.86
CA GLU A 400 -0.92 6.13 -28.42
C GLU A 400 -0.05 6.25 -27.16
N ILE A 401 -0.10 5.28 -26.24
CA ILE A 401 0.79 5.25 -25.08
C ILE A 401 2.24 5.13 -25.53
N LEU A 402 2.57 4.20 -26.44
CA LEU A 402 3.92 4.07 -26.97
C LEU A 402 4.43 5.38 -27.57
N ARG A 403 3.61 6.02 -28.41
CA ARG A 403 3.94 7.30 -29.04
C ARG A 403 4.21 8.42 -28.02
N ARG A 404 3.51 8.43 -26.88
CA ARG A 404 3.73 9.40 -25.79
C ARG A 404 4.99 9.09 -25.01
N VAL A 405 5.20 7.82 -24.66
CA VAL A 405 6.37 7.36 -23.90
C VAL A 405 7.68 7.55 -24.68
N GLU A 406 7.66 7.36 -26.00
CA GLU A 406 8.82 7.56 -26.87
C GLU A 406 9.41 8.98 -26.79
N ARG A 407 8.56 10.00 -26.57
CA ARG A 407 9.00 11.39 -26.37
C ARG A 407 9.84 11.59 -25.11
N PHE A 408 9.76 10.65 -24.19
CA PHE A 408 10.42 10.66 -22.89
C PHE A 408 11.51 9.59 -22.80
N ALA A 409 11.88 8.94 -23.91
CA ALA A 409 12.87 7.87 -23.92
C ALA A 409 14.25 8.33 -23.41
N ASP A 410 14.59 9.61 -23.60
CA ASP A 410 15.84 10.21 -23.14
C ASP A 410 15.91 10.38 -21.61
N LEU A 411 14.77 10.29 -20.91
CA LEU A 411 14.73 10.28 -19.46
C LEU A 411 15.28 8.98 -18.86
N GLY A 412 15.47 7.94 -19.67
CA GLY A 412 16.17 6.71 -19.26
C GLY A 412 15.25 5.53 -18.96
N PRO A 413 15.75 4.50 -18.26
CA PRO A 413 15.13 3.19 -18.22
C PRO A 413 13.71 3.11 -17.69
N ARG A 414 13.32 4.04 -16.79
CA ARG A 414 11.95 4.13 -16.26
C ARG A 414 10.88 4.47 -17.29
N MET A 415 11.28 5.04 -18.43
CA MET A 415 10.41 5.32 -19.57
C MET A 415 10.48 4.23 -20.64
N ILE A 416 11.26 3.16 -20.47
CA ILE A 416 11.26 2.07 -21.44
C ILE A 416 9.90 1.34 -21.36
N PRO A 417 9.17 1.15 -22.47
CA PRO A 417 7.92 0.41 -22.45
C PRO A 417 8.19 -1.09 -22.22
N PRO A 418 7.36 -1.78 -21.41
CA PRO A 418 7.47 -3.22 -21.24
C PRO A 418 6.98 -3.96 -22.49
N GLY A 419 7.42 -5.20 -22.70
CA GLY A 419 7.18 -5.95 -23.94
C GLY A 419 5.69 -6.13 -24.28
N SER A 420 4.86 -6.39 -23.27
CA SER A 420 3.40 -6.52 -23.39
C SER A 420 2.77 -5.27 -23.97
N LEU A 421 3.26 -4.07 -23.67
CA LEU A 421 2.71 -2.84 -24.25
C LEU A 421 2.92 -2.82 -25.77
N ILE A 422 4.09 -3.26 -26.22
CA ILE A 422 4.43 -3.39 -27.64
C ILE A 422 3.51 -4.42 -28.30
N ASP A 423 3.29 -5.56 -27.64
CA ASP A 423 2.41 -6.61 -28.16
C ASP A 423 0.94 -6.19 -28.20
N HIS A 424 0.45 -5.45 -27.20
CA HIS A 424 -0.89 -4.86 -27.21
C HIS A 424 -1.05 -3.82 -28.32
N ALA A 425 -0.02 -3.01 -28.58
CA ALA A 425 -0.05 -2.03 -29.67
C ALA A 425 -0.08 -2.70 -31.05
N ARG A 426 0.67 -3.79 -31.23
CA ARG A 426 0.67 -4.59 -32.47
C ARG A 426 -0.64 -5.34 -32.71
N SER A 427 -1.20 -5.92 -31.65
CA SER A 427 -2.39 -6.77 -31.74
C SER A 427 -3.72 -6.00 -31.67
N GLY A 428 -3.72 -4.75 -31.22
CA GLY A 428 -4.92 -3.98 -30.95
C GLY A 428 -5.73 -4.46 -29.72
N ARG A 429 -5.18 -5.40 -28.94
CA ARG A 429 -5.85 -5.94 -27.74
C ARG A 429 -5.80 -4.94 -26.58
N PRO A 430 -6.82 -4.92 -25.68
CA PRO A 430 -6.78 -4.12 -24.46
C PRO A 430 -5.68 -4.56 -23.48
N LEU A 431 -5.09 -3.61 -22.77
CA LEU A 431 -4.03 -3.77 -21.74
C LEU A 431 -4.44 -4.61 -20.52
N ALA A 432 -5.74 -4.84 -20.32
CA ALA A 432 -6.27 -5.49 -19.12
C ALA A 432 -6.62 -6.97 -19.33
N GLN A 433 -6.30 -7.53 -20.50
CA GLN A 433 -6.37 -8.97 -20.77
C GLN A 433 -4.94 -9.52 -20.82
N PRO A 434 -4.67 -10.73 -20.31
CA PRO A 434 -3.40 -11.39 -20.55
C PRO A 434 -3.13 -11.39 -22.06
N ALA A 435 -1.91 -11.04 -22.45
CA ALA A 435 -1.48 -10.96 -23.84
C ALA A 435 -1.76 -12.27 -24.61
#